data_AF-A0A937Z263-F1
#
_entry.id   AF-A0A937Z263-F1
#
_cell.length_a   1.000
_cell.length_b   1.000
_cell.length_c   1.000
_cell.angle_alpha   90.00
_cell.angle_beta   90.00
_cell.angle_gamma   90.00
#
_symmetry.space_group_name_H-M   'P 1'
#
loop_
_entity.id
_entity.type
_entity.pdbx_description
1 polymer ?
#
loop_
_entity_poly.entity_id
_entity_poly.type
_entity_poly.pdbx_seq_one_letter_code
_entity_poly.pdbx_strand_id
1 'polypeptide(L)'
;MRRLRVGLLICLAAVVVGASAPGSELSQAVQKANHLIVLNELGVTTDQIGKLAPLSDRLVQAVQARNSERQRLLTEAGPTLEAARKALVEGAALPQVTETALAKLEGALKANDDTLEDTAVTVMADIEKEFFPQQNRYVDWTPPRRPVRPSAQTLAQRAQRERQQAALILSTVGQLERIRTYPLERYVLEAQKVVDDFLRPLIDPRSEDYPAARQFMFKVVEQVRLMPEEEWQERREEMAELLVGELGLLDEPEAAAQPKPYNWQAMYAIFSDLGAPELLRDMKRARATAVEEAAEQ
;
A
#
# COMPACT_ATOMS: atom_id res chain seq x y z
N MET A 1 -32.71 -2.55 24.15
CA MET A 1 -31.42 -2.94 23.52
C MET A 1 -31.39 -2.54 22.03
N ARG A 2 -31.35 -1.24 21.70
CA ARG A 2 -31.42 -0.73 20.31
C ARG A 2 -30.50 0.48 20.06
N ARG A 3 -29.30 0.50 20.64
CA ARG A 3 -28.28 1.54 20.42
C ARG A 3 -26.93 0.88 20.18
N LEU A 4 -26.64 0.48 18.94
CA LEU A 4 -25.31 -0.05 18.56
C LEU A 4 -25.01 0.00 17.04
N ARG A 5 -25.79 0.73 16.22
CA ARG A 5 -25.66 0.70 14.75
C ARG A 5 -25.12 1.98 14.08
N VAL A 6 -24.56 2.93 14.83
CA VAL A 6 -24.28 4.29 14.28
C VAL A 6 -22.83 4.54 13.84
N GLY A 7 -21.85 3.73 14.20
CA GLY A 7 -20.44 4.06 13.88
C GLY A 7 -19.92 3.61 12.51
N LEU A 8 -20.77 3.35 11.50
CA LEU A 8 -20.42 2.49 10.34
C LEU A 8 -20.33 3.19 8.98
N LEU A 9 -20.23 4.52 8.89
CA LEU A 9 -20.17 5.15 7.56
C LEU A 9 -19.32 6.42 7.47
N ILE A 10 -18.53 6.72 8.49
CA ILE A 10 -17.64 7.89 8.43
C ILE A 10 -16.46 7.63 7.47
N CYS A 11 -16.08 6.37 7.21
CA CYS A 11 -14.95 6.07 6.32
C CYS A 11 -15.28 6.01 4.82
N LEU A 12 -16.56 5.95 4.40
CA LEU A 12 -16.91 5.94 2.96
C LEU A 12 -17.12 7.35 2.36
N ALA A 13 -17.20 8.38 3.20
CA ALA A 13 -17.47 9.76 2.75
C ALA A 13 -16.21 10.61 2.50
N ALA A 14 -15.01 10.07 2.72
CA ALA A 14 -13.74 10.80 2.58
C ALA A 14 -12.91 10.41 1.33
N VAL A 15 -13.46 9.63 0.40
CA VAL A 15 -12.81 9.35 -0.91
C VAL A 15 -13.64 9.95 -2.03
N VAL A 16 -13.92 11.24 -1.90
CA VAL A 16 -14.28 12.10 -3.03
C VAL A 16 -13.22 13.18 -3.05
N VAL A 17 -12.57 13.33 -4.20
CA VAL A 17 -11.39 14.18 -4.47
C VAL A 17 -10.05 13.47 -4.23
N GLY A 18 -9.60 12.87 -5.32
CA GLY A 18 -8.26 12.35 -5.53
C GLY A 18 -8.17 11.83 -6.95
N ALA A 19 -8.66 12.60 -7.93
CA ALA A 19 -8.15 12.46 -9.29
C ALA A 19 -6.64 12.61 -9.14
N SER A 20 -5.89 11.53 -9.36
CA SER A 20 -4.44 11.53 -9.27
C SER A 20 -3.95 12.71 -10.11
N ALA A 21 -3.48 13.76 -9.44
CA ALA A 21 -2.68 14.76 -10.10
C ALA A 21 -1.55 13.97 -10.79
N PRO A 22 -1.28 14.19 -12.08
CA PRO A 22 -0.10 13.60 -12.69
C PRO A 22 1.07 13.98 -11.78
N GLY A 23 1.75 12.98 -11.21
CA GLY A 23 2.91 13.22 -10.37
C GLY A 23 3.84 14.17 -11.12
N SER A 24 4.43 15.13 -10.40
CA SER A 24 5.35 16.10 -11.01
C SER A 24 6.33 15.38 -11.94
N GLU A 25 6.73 16.01 -13.05
CA GLU A 25 7.65 15.42 -14.01
C GLU A 25 8.92 14.84 -13.32
N LEU A 26 9.33 15.49 -12.22
CA LEU A 26 10.40 15.03 -11.34
C LEU A 26 10.10 13.67 -10.68
N SER A 27 8.90 13.48 -10.12
CA SER A 27 8.50 12.22 -9.49
C SER A 27 8.50 11.07 -10.50
N GLN A 28 7.95 11.32 -11.71
CA GLN A 28 7.96 10.34 -12.79
C GLN A 28 9.38 10.00 -13.26
N ALA A 29 10.27 10.99 -13.33
CA ALA A 29 11.66 10.79 -13.71
C ALA A 29 12.43 9.97 -12.64
N VAL A 30 12.23 10.28 -11.36
CA VAL A 30 12.82 9.52 -10.25
C VAL A 30 12.33 8.07 -10.25
N GLN A 31 11.04 7.86 -10.46
CA GLN A 31 10.46 6.52 -10.50
C GLN A 31 11.01 5.70 -11.68
N LYS A 32 11.09 6.29 -12.88
CA LYS A 32 11.74 5.65 -14.04
C LYS A 32 13.21 5.34 -13.78
N ALA A 33 13.95 6.24 -13.14
CA ALA A 33 15.35 5.99 -12.78
C ALA A 33 15.47 4.81 -11.81
N ASN A 34 14.61 4.70 -10.80
CA ASN A 34 14.58 3.58 -9.87
C ASN A 34 14.28 2.25 -10.59
N HIS A 35 13.30 2.24 -11.50
CA HIS A 35 12.99 1.05 -12.30
C HIS A 35 14.18 0.63 -13.18
N LEU A 36 14.88 1.60 -13.80
CA LEU A 36 16.08 1.33 -14.58
C LEU A 36 17.20 0.71 -13.75
N ILE A 37 17.42 1.23 -12.54
CA ILE A 37 18.44 0.71 -11.62
C ILE A 37 18.15 -0.77 -11.34
N VAL A 38 16.93 -1.10 -10.91
CA VAL A 38 16.56 -2.49 -10.59
C VAL A 38 16.70 -3.41 -11.81
N LEU A 39 16.21 -2.99 -12.99
CA LEU A 39 16.30 -3.81 -14.21
C LEU A 39 17.75 -3.99 -14.70
N ASN A 40 18.61 -2.99 -14.49
CA ASN A 40 20.04 -3.11 -14.78
C ASN A 40 20.79 -3.96 -13.76
N GLU A 41 20.47 -3.86 -12.47
CA GLU A 41 21.04 -4.69 -11.39
C GLU A 41 20.68 -6.17 -11.58
N LEU A 42 19.46 -6.45 -12.02
CA LEU A 42 19.04 -7.79 -12.43
C LEU A 42 19.68 -8.25 -13.74
N GLY A 43 20.40 -7.39 -14.46
CA GLY A 43 21.08 -7.72 -15.70
C GLY A 43 20.12 -8.15 -16.81
N VAL A 44 18.90 -7.60 -16.84
CA VAL A 44 17.88 -7.94 -17.85
C VAL A 44 18.44 -7.64 -19.23
N THR A 45 18.44 -8.61 -20.14
CA THR A 45 19.01 -8.51 -21.50
C THR A 45 18.04 -7.87 -22.49
N THR A 46 18.55 -7.45 -23.66
CA THR A 46 17.73 -6.86 -24.75
C THR A 46 16.62 -7.80 -25.22
N ASP A 47 16.88 -9.10 -25.28
CA ASP A 47 15.88 -10.11 -25.65
C ASP A 47 14.79 -10.27 -24.59
N GLN A 48 15.18 -10.29 -23.31
CA GLN A 48 14.23 -10.33 -22.19
C GLN A 48 13.35 -9.07 -22.16
N ILE A 49 13.93 -7.88 -22.38
CA ILE A 49 13.18 -6.63 -22.48
C ILE A 49 12.10 -6.71 -23.56
N GLY A 50 12.41 -7.30 -24.72
CA GLY A 50 11.46 -7.48 -25.81
C GLY A 50 10.24 -8.35 -25.45
N LYS A 51 10.40 -9.28 -24.51
CA LYS A 51 9.33 -10.16 -24.03
C LYS A 51 8.62 -9.61 -22.78
N LEU A 52 9.32 -8.86 -21.94
CA LEU A 52 8.78 -8.23 -20.74
C LEU A 52 7.87 -7.04 -21.08
N ALA A 53 8.18 -6.27 -22.11
CA ALA A 53 7.36 -5.11 -22.53
C ALA A 53 5.87 -5.45 -22.75
N PRO A 54 5.48 -6.45 -23.56
CA PRO A 54 4.07 -6.79 -23.73
C PRO A 54 3.41 -7.37 -22.47
N LEU A 55 4.18 -7.98 -21.54
CA LEU A 55 3.66 -8.45 -20.26
C LEU A 55 3.37 -7.27 -19.32
N SER A 56 4.27 -6.28 -19.28
CA SER A 56 4.07 -5.02 -18.57
C SER A 56 2.87 -4.25 -19.14
N ASP A 57 2.73 -4.17 -20.47
CA ASP A 57 1.55 -3.56 -21.12
C ASP A 57 0.23 -4.21 -20.65
N ARG A 58 0.19 -5.54 -20.55
CA ARG A 58 -1.01 -6.26 -20.06
C ARG A 58 -1.32 -5.93 -18.59
N LEU A 59 -0.29 -5.81 -17.75
CA LEU A 59 -0.46 -5.49 -16.34
C LEU A 59 -0.95 -4.05 -16.15
N VAL A 60 -0.38 -3.10 -16.89
CA VAL A 60 -0.81 -1.70 -16.94
C VAL A 60 -2.28 -1.60 -17.39
N GLN A 61 -2.66 -2.31 -18.46
CA GLN A 61 -4.04 -2.33 -18.93
C GLN A 61 -5.01 -2.88 -17.88
N ALA A 62 -4.63 -3.92 -17.14
CA ALA A 62 -5.43 -4.48 -16.06
C ALA A 62 -5.64 -3.46 -14.93
N VAL A 63 -4.59 -2.75 -14.51
CA VAL A 63 -4.68 -1.68 -13.50
C VAL A 63 -5.58 -0.54 -13.98
N GLN A 64 -5.42 -0.08 -15.22
CA GLN A 64 -6.25 0.96 -15.80
C GLN A 64 -7.73 0.55 -15.90
N ALA A 65 -8.00 -0.68 -16.33
CA ALA A 65 -9.35 -1.23 -16.39
C ALA A 65 -9.98 -1.27 -15.00
N ARG A 66 -9.25 -1.79 -14.00
CA ARG A 66 -9.70 -1.82 -12.59
C ARG A 66 -10.03 -0.43 -12.07
N ASN A 67 -9.16 0.56 -12.31
CA ASN A 67 -9.36 1.93 -11.83
C ASN A 67 -10.55 2.61 -12.52
N SER A 68 -10.70 2.41 -13.83
CA SER A 68 -11.82 2.94 -14.60
C SER A 68 -13.15 2.34 -14.13
N GLU A 69 -13.20 1.02 -13.92
CA GLU A 69 -14.39 0.33 -13.44
C GLU A 69 -14.74 0.74 -12.00
N ARG A 70 -13.74 0.86 -11.12
CA ARG A 70 -13.93 1.36 -9.76
C ARG A 70 -14.52 2.77 -9.78
N GLN A 71 -13.98 3.66 -10.62
CA GLN A 71 -14.49 5.02 -10.75
C GLN A 71 -15.94 5.04 -11.27
N ARG A 72 -16.26 4.19 -12.25
CA ARG A 72 -17.63 4.02 -12.76
C ARG A 72 -18.59 3.57 -11.67
N LEU A 73 -18.25 2.51 -10.93
CA LEU A 73 -19.04 1.97 -9.82
C LEU A 73 -19.31 3.02 -8.72
N LEU A 74 -18.28 3.78 -8.34
CA LEU A 74 -18.40 4.84 -7.35
C LEU A 74 -19.27 6.00 -7.85
N THR A 75 -19.13 6.37 -9.12
CA THR A 75 -19.95 7.44 -9.73
C THR A 75 -21.43 7.03 -9.80
N GLU A 76 -21.72 5.80 -10.23
CA GLU A 76 -23.08 5.25 -10.27
C GLU A 76 -23.70 5.10 -8.86
N ALA A 77 -22.88 4.79 -7.86
CA ALA A 77 -23.31 4.70 -6.48
C ALA A 77 -23.49 6.04 -5.76
N GLY A 78 -23.09 7.16 -6.37
CA GLY A 78 -23.11 8.50 -5.76
C GLY A 78 -24.41 8.84 -5.01
N PRO A 79 -25.60 8.69 -5.62
CA PRO A 79 -26.87 8.94 -4.94
C PRO A 79 -27.12 8.03 -3.72
N THR A 80 -26.69 6.77 -3.79
CA THR A 80 -26.79 5.80 -2.69
C THR A 80 -25.87 6.19 -1.54
N LEU A 81 -24.64 6.60 -1.85
CA LEU A 81 -23.65 7.07 -0.88
C LEU A 81 -24.11 8.36 -0.19
N GLU A 82 -24.68 9.31 -0.92
CA GLU A 82 -25.24 10.54 -0.35
C GLU A 82 -26.46 10.28 0.55
N ALA A 83 -27.36 9.38 0.14
CA ALA A 83 -28.49 8.96 0.96
C ALA A 83 -28.02 8.26 2.26
N ALA A 84 -26.99 7.42 2.16
CA ALA A 84 -26.36 6.80 3.32
C ALA A 84 -25.74 7.85 4.25
N ARG A 85 -24.96 8.78 3.69
CA ARG A 85 -24.33 9.90 4.44
C ARG A 85 -25.37 10.68 5.23
N LYS A 86 -26.46 11.10 4.57
CA LYS A 86 -27.54 11.86 5.19
C LYS A 86 -28.17 11.11 6.38
N ALA A 87 -28.47 9.83 6.20
CA ALA A 87 -29.08 9.01 7.25
C ALA A 87 -28.19 8.94 8.52
N LEU A 88 -26.87 8.94 8.39
CA LEU A 88 -25.99 8.86 9.58
C LEU A 88 -25.78 10.19 10.25
N VAL A 89 -25.68 11.28 9.46
CA VAL A 89 -25.61 12.63 10.03
C VAL A 89 -26.84 12.89 10.89
N GLU A 90 -28.00 12.39 10.46
CA GLU A 90 -29.26 12.45 11.20
C GLU A 90 -29.37 11.40 12.33
N GLY A 91 -28.38 10.50 12.48
CA GLY A 91 -28.41 9.41 13.46
C GLY A 91 -29.52 8.37 13.20
N ALA A 92 -30.10 8.37 12.02
CA ALA A 92 -31.17 7.48 11.59
C ALA A 92 -30.63 6.11 11.16
N ALA A 93 -31.48 5.09 11.22
CA ALA A 93 -31.16 3.79 10.63
C ALA A 93 -31.13 3.90 9.11
N LEU A 94 -30.18 3.22 8.45
CA LEU A 94 -30.14 3.13 7.00
C LEU A 94 -31.41 2.46 6.47
N PRO A 95 -32.05 3.01 5.43
CA PRO A 95 -33.10 2.31 4.71
C PRO A 95 -32.57 0.98 4.15
N GLN A 96 -33.38 -0.07 4.21
CA GLN A 96 -32.98 -1.42 3.75
C GLN A 96 -32.57 -1.44 2.26
N VAL A 97 -33.16 -0.57 1.45
CA VAL A 97 -32.79 -0.37 0.04
C VAL A 97 -31.37 0.16 -0.09
N THR A 98 -30.98 1.14 0.74
CA THR A 98 -29.63 1.71 0.79
C THR A 98 -28.62 0.67 1.29
N GLU A 99 -28.96 -0.08 2.35
CA GLU A 99 -28.09 -1.15 2.88
C GLU A 99 -27.82 -2.24 1.84
N THR A 100 -28.85 -2.67 1.10
CA THR A 100 -28.72 -3.67 0.03
C THR A 100 -27.88 -3.14 -1.14
N ALA A 101 -28.05 -1.87 -1.52
CA ALA A 101 -27.29 -1.24 -2.59
C ALA A 101 -25.81 -1.08 -2.23
N LEU A 102 -25.49 -0.70 -0.99
CA LEU A 102 -24.12 -0.63 -0.49
C LEU A 102 -23.45 -2.01 -0.46
N ALA A 103 -24.15 -3.05 -0.02
CA ALA A 103 -23.63 -4.42 -0.03
C ALA A 103 -23.33 -4.91 -1.47
N LYS A 104 -24.18 -4.56 -2.45
CA LYS A 104 -23.93 -4.86 -3.87
C LYS A 104 -22.73 -4.09 -4.41
N LEU A 105 -22.59 -2.81 -4.07
CA LEU A 105 -21.43 -2.00 -4.46
C LEU A 105 -20.14 -2.59 -3.88
N GLU A 106 -20.12 -2.96 -2.61
CA GLU A 106 -18.97 -3.62 -1.97
C GLU A 106 -18.62 -4.93 -2.70
N GLY A 107 -19.62 -5.75 -3.03
CA GLY A 107 -19.43 -6.98 -3.80
C GLY A 107 -18.85 -6.73 -5.19
N ALA A 108 -19.29 -5.68 -5.89
CA ALA A 108 -18.78 -5.32 -7.20
C ALA A 108 -17.34 -4.77 -7.15
N LEU A 109 -17.05 -3.88 -6.20
CA LEU A 109 -15.69 -3.38 -5.96
C LEU A 109 -14.73 -4.50 -5.61
N LYS A 110 -15.18 -5.44 -4.77
CA LYS A 110 -14.41 -6.64 -4.44
C LYS A 110 -14.15 -7.51 -5.68
N ALA A 111 -15.16 -7.82 -6.47
CA ALA A 111 -14.98 -8.65 -7.66
C ALA A 111 -13.99 -8.01 -8.66
N ASN A 112 -13.99 -6.67 -8.74
CA ASN A 112 -13.05 -5.91 -9.55
C ASN A 112 -11.61 -6.01 -9.00
N ASP A 113 -11.41 -5.93 -7.67
CA ASP A 113 -10.10 -6.12 -7.04
C ASP A 113 -9.60 -7.57 -7.18
N ASP A 114 -10.47 -8.57 -6.98
CA ASP A 114 -10.15 -10.00 -7.14
C ASP A 114 -9.70 -10.29 -8.60
N THR A 115 -10.34 -9.65 -9.59
CA THR A 115 -9.99 -9.78 -11.03
C THR A 115 -8.59 -9.24 -11.34
N LEU A 116 -8.23 -8.08 -10.75
CA LEU A 116 -6.89 -7.51 -10.91
C LEU A 116 -5.85 -8.42 -10.27
N GLU A 117 -6.12 -8.93 -9.06
CA GLU A 117 -5.21 -9.84 -8.35
C GLU A 117 -4.95 -11.13 -9.16
N ASP A 118 -6.01 -11.77 -9.67
CA ASP A 118 -5.90 -12.97 -10.52
C ASP A 118 -5.04 -12.71 -11.77
N THR A 119 -5.24 -11.54 -12.39
CA THR A 119 -4.48 -11.12 -13.57
C THR A 119 -3.02 -10.85 -13.21
N ALA A 120 -2.78 -10.13 -12.10
CA ALA A 120 -1.44 -9.80 -11.63
C ALA A 120 -0.63 -11.06 -11.30
N VAL A 121 -1.19 -12.01 -10.55
CA VAL A 121 -0.52 -13.28 -10.24
C VAL A 121 -0.15 -14.04 -11.51
N THR A 122 -1.06 -14.11 -12.49
CA THR A 122 -0.82 -14.80 -13.76
C THR A 122 0.28 -14.14 -14.57
N VAL A 123 0.20 -12.82 -14.77
CA VAL A 123 1.17 -12.07 -15.57
C VAL A 123 2.53 -12.03 -14.90
N MET A 124 2.59 -11.91 -13.57
CA MET A 124 3.85 -11.94 -12.82
C MET A 124 4.53 -13.31 -12.88
N ALA A 125 3.77 -14.40 -12.92
CA ALA A 125 4.32 -15.74 -13.16
C ALA A 125 4.86 -15.91 -14.60
N ASP A 126 4.28 -15.22 -15.59
CA ASP A 126 4.85 -15.18 -16.95
C ASP A 126 6.10 -14.31 -17.01
N ILE A 127 6.14 -13.20 -16.28
CA ILE A 127 7.34 -12.35 -16.13
C ILE A 127 8.48 -13.16 -15.51
N GLU A 128 8.25 -13.91 -14.42
CA GLU A 128 9.26 -14.76 -13.78
C GLU A 128 9.94 -15.73 -14.76
N LYS A 129 9.19 -16.31 -15.70
CA LYS A 129 9.71 -17.26 -16.70
C LYS A 129 10.68 -16.62 -17.69
N GLU A 130 10.60 -15.30 -17.89
CA GLU A 130 11.51 -14.60 -18.78
C GLU A 130 12.85 -14.27 -18.13
N PHE A 131 12.94 -14.32 -16.80
CA PHE A 131 14.19 -14.16 -16.08
C PHE A 131 14.98 -15.48 -16.04
N PHE A 132 16.30 -15.38 -16.14
CA PHE A 132 17.19 -16.52 -16.00
C PHE A 132 17.22 -17.02 -14.54
N PRO A 133 17.53 -18.31 -14.32
CA PRO A 133 17.61 -18.87 -12.96
C PRO A 133 18.54 -18.10 -12.03
N GLN A 134 19.63 -17.50 -12.54
CA GLN A 134 20.55 -16.68 -11.75
C GLN A 134 19.92 -15.37 -11.31
N GLN A 135 19.05 -14.78 -12.13
CA GLN A 135 18.34 -13.54 -11.82
C GLN A 135 17.20 -13.80 -10.83
N ASN A 136 16.46 -14.91 -11.01
CA ASN A 136 15.39 -15.33 -10.11
C ASN A 136 15.85 -15.67 -8.68
N ARG A 137 17.16 -15.82 -8.45
CA ARG A 137 17.71 -15.95 -7.09
C ARG A 137 17.65 -14.64 -6.30
N TYR A 138 17.63 -13.49 -6.98
CA TYR A 138 17.59 -12.17 -6.36
C TYR A 138 16.18 -11.66 -6.09
N VAL A 139 15.16 -12.34 -6.60
CA VAL A 139 13.75 -11.95 -6.48
C VAL A 139 12.97 -13.01 -5.71
N ASP A 140 12.20 -12.60 -4.71
CA ASP A 140 11.15 -13.44 -4.14
C ASP A 140 9.88 -13.33 -4.99
N TRP A 141 9.62 -14.34 -5.81
CA TRP A 141 8.42 -14.41 -6.67
C TRP A 141 7.19 -14.94 -5.95
N THR A 142 7.26 -15.15 -4.63
CA THR A 142 6.11 -15.63 -3.85
C THR A 142 5.01 -14.56 -3.90
N PRO A 143 3.83 -14.85 -4.50
CA PRO A 143 2.75 -13.88 -4.52
C PRO A 143 2.24 -13.64 -3.09
N PRO A 144 1.72 -12.44 -2.79
CA PRO A 144 1.04 -12.22 -1.52
C PRO A 144 -0.08 -13.26 -1.38
N ARG A 145 -0.18 -13.88 -0.20
CA ARG A 145 -1.32 -14.78 0.06
C ARG A 145 -2.57 -13.93 -0.03
N ARG A 146 -3.57 -14.38 -0.82
CA ARG A 146 -4.94 -13.87 -0.68
C ARG A 146 -5.24 -13.85 0.80
N PRO A 147 -5.64 -12.72 1.39
CA PRO A 147 -6.06 -12.71 2.77
C PRO A 147 -7.07 -13.83 2.90
N VAL A 148 -6.75 -14.86 3.70
CA VAL A 148 -7.68 -15.93 4.03
C VAL A 148 -8.74 -15.25 4.88
N ARG A 149 -9.69 -14.61 4.20
CA ARG A 149 -10.78 -13.94 4.86
C ARG A 149 -11.59 -15.08 5.44
N PRO A 150 -11.73 -15.18 6.77
CA PRO A 150 -12.69 -16.13 7.33
C PRO A 150 -14.03 -15.82 6.66
N SER A 151 -14.54 -16.80 5.92
CA SER A 151 -15.67 -16.70 5.00
C SER A 151 -17.02 -16.47 5.71
N ALA A 152 -17.01 -15.86 6.90
CA ALA A 152 -18.16 -15.72 7.78
C ALA A 152 -18.12 -14.44 8.65
N GLN A 153 -17.21 -13.49 8.42
CA GLN A 153 -17.27 -12.23 9.18
C GLN A 153 -18.43 -11.36 8.70
N THR A 154 -19.42 -11.21 9.58
CA THR A 154 -20.52 -10.26 9.41
C THR A 154 -19.97 -8.84 9.22
N LEU A 155 -20.67 -7.98 8.48
CA LEU A 155 -20.29 -6.57 8.31
C LEU A 155 -20.01 -5.86 9.65
N ALA A 156 -20.72 -6.26 10.70
CA ALA A 156 -20.51 -5.75 12.05
C ALA A 156 -19.15 -6.12 12.66
N GLN A 157 -18.65 -7.35 12.43
CA GLN A 157 -17.34 -7.79 12.91
C GLN A 157 -16.20 -7.12 12.16
N ARG A 158 -16.35 -6.96 10.83
CA ARG A 158 -15.38 -6.22 10.01
C ARG A 158 -15.30 -4.75 10.41
N ALA A 159 -16.44 -4.09 10.57
CA ALA A 159 -16.45 -2.70 11.02
C ALA A 159 -15.93 -2.53 12.46
N GLN A 160 -16.09 -3.54 13.32
CA GLN A 160 -15.47 -3.51 14.65
C GLN A 160 -13.94 -3.60 14.55
N ARG A 161 -13.42 -4.47 13.68
CA ARG A 161 -11.98 -4.57 13.40
C ARG A 161 -11.43 -3.27 12.80
N GLU A 162 -12.09 -2.72 11.78
CA GLU A 162 -11.68 -1.45 11.15
C GLU A 162 -11.69 -0.29 12.15
N ARG A 163 -12.69 -0.23 13.05
CA ARG A 163 -12.69 0.75 14.15
C ARG A 163 -11.53 0.56 15.11
N GLN A 164 -11.17 -0.69 15.41
CA GLN A 164 -10.02 -0.98 16.28
C GLN A 164 -8.71 -0.56 15.61
N GLN A 165 -8.55 -0.82 14.31
CA GLN A 165 -7.38 -0.39 13.53
C GLN A 165 -7.31 1.14 13.42
N ALA A 166 -8.42 1.81 13.08
CA ALA A 166 -8.47 3.28 13.01
C ALA A 166 -8.21 3.92 14.38
N ALA A 167 -8.76 3.36 15.46
CA ALA A 167 -8.50 3.84 16.81
C ALA A 167 -7.03 3.65 17.21
N LEU A 168 -6.39 2.56 16.78
CA LEU A 168 -4.98 2.29 17.01
C LEU A 168 -4.08 3.28 16.26
N ILE A 169 -4.39 3.55 15.00
CA ILE A 169 -3.67 4.56 14.18
C ILE A 169 -3.82 5.94 14.83
N LEU A 170 -5.04 6.39 15.15
CA LEU A 170 -5.27 7.68 15.78
C LEU A 170 -4.59 7.81 17.16
N SER A 171 -4.62 6.75 17.97
CA SER A 171 -3.89 6.71 19.24
C SER A 171 -2.38 6.84 19.02
N THR A 172 -1.86 6.22 17.96
CA THR A 172 -0.44 6.27 17.61
C THR A 172 -0.05 7.67 17.11
N VAL A 173 -0.88 8.32 16.29
CA VAL A 173 -0.71 9.73 15.89
C VAL A 173 -0.59 10.61 17.13
N GLY A 174 -1.52 10.48 18.09
CA GLY A 174 -1.51 11.29 19.32
C GLY A 174 -0.25 11.08 20.17
N GLN A 175 0.32 9.87 20.15
CA GLN A 175 1.57 9.58 20.85
C GLN A 175 2.78 10.14 20.11
N LEU A 176 2.85 9.99 18.79
CA LEU A 176 3.90 10.60 17.97
C LEU A 176 3.90 12.13 18.09
N GLU A 177 2.71 12.75 18.11
CA GLU A 177 2.52 14.19 18.38
C GLU A 177 3.09 14.59 19.75
N ARG A 178 2.78 13.80 20.79
CA ARG A 178 3.28 14.03 22.14
C ARG A 178 4.81 13.92 22.22
N ILE A 179 5.40 13.01 21.45
CA ILE A 179 6.85 12.81 21.41
C ILE A 179 7.54 13.92 20.60
N ARG A 180 6.93 14.34 19.48
CA ARG A 180 7.36 15.46 18.64
C ARG A 180 7.47 16.74 19.46
N THR A 181 6.41 17.06 20.20
CA THR A 181 6.31 18.25 21.04
C THR A 181 7.01 18.11 22.40
N TYR A 182 7.63 16.96 22.67
CA TYR A 182 8.31 16.70 23.93
C TYR A 182 9.59 17.56 24.05
N PRO A 183 9.77 18.32 25.15
CA PRO A 183 10.92 19.20 25.33
C PRO A 183 12.24 18.46 25.11
N LEU A 184 13.14 19.05 24.31
CA LEU A 184 14.37 18.40 23.88
C LEU A 184 15.24 17.99 25.07
N GLU A 185 15.32 18.85 26.08
CA GLU A 185 16.12 18.64 27.30
C GLU A 185 15.62 17.45 28.12
N ARG A 186 14.30 17.21 28.11
CA ARG A 186 13.69 16.06 28.79
C ARG A 186 13.72 14.81 27.95
N TYR A 187 13.57 14.96 26.64
CA TYR A 187 13.61 13.82 25.72
C TYR A 187 14.96 13.09 25.79
N VAL A 188 16.08 13.80 25.79
CA VAL A 188 17.41 13.17 25.88
C VAL A 188 17.56 12.28 27.14
N LEU A 189 16.90 12.67 28.24
CA LEU A 189 16.95 11.93 29.51
C LEU A 189 15.89 10.81 29.60
N GLU A 190 14.73 10.99 28.95
CA GLU A 190 13.55 10.13 29.11
C GLU A 190 13.18 9.34 27.85
N ALA A 191 13.92 9.47 26.74
CA ALA A 191 13.56 8.88 25.44
C ALA A 191 13.30 7.38 25.53
N GLN A 192 14.16 6.65 26.27
CA GLN A 192 13.96 5.22 26.54
C GLN A 192 12.63 4.93 27.23
N LYS A 193 12.32 5.68 28.28
CA LYS A 193 11.08 5.50 29.03
C LYS A 193 9.86 5.83 28.17
N VAL A 194 9.92 6.91 27.38
CA VAL A 194 8.83 7.33 26.49
C VAL A 194 8.53 6.29 25.40
N VAL A 195 9.58 5.73 24.79
CA VAL A 195 9.46 4.63 23.83
C VAL A 195 8.92 3.37 24.50
N ASP A 196 9.45 3.00 25.66
CA ASP A 196 9.06 1.79 26.38
C ASP A 196 7.60 1.89 26.90
N ASP A 197 7.17 3.06 27.34
CA ASP A 197 5.79 3.34 27.78
C ASP A 197 4.79 3.23 26.62
N PHE A 198 5.22 3.53 25.38
CA PHE A 198 4.41 3.32 24.18
C PHE A 198 4.33 1.84 23.77
N LEU A 199 5.46 1.13 23.80
CA LEU A 199 5.53 -0.25 23.30
C LEU A 199 4.95 -1.28 24.28
N ARG A 200 5.11 -1.08 25.59
CA ARG A 200 4.62 -2.02 26.64
C ARG A 200 3.15 -2.46 26.50
N PRO A 201 2.19 -1.57 26.20
CA PRO A 201 0.80 -1.99 26.01
C PRO A 201 0.55 -2.73 24.68
N LEU A 202 1.49 -2.69 23.74
CA LEU A 202 1.33 -3.22 22.38
C LEU A 202 2.11 -4.52 22.16
N ILE A 203 3.29 -4.65 22.77
CA ILE A 203 4.21 -5.77 22.62
C ILE A 203 4.70 -6.21 24.00
N ASP A 204 4.71 -7.52 24.25
CA ASP A 204 5.25 -8.09 25.49
C ASP A 204 6.74 -7.71 25.63
N PRO A 205 7.16 -7.00 26.71
CA PRO A 205 8.56 -6.66 26.95
C PRO A 205 9.52 -7.85 27.06
N ARG A 206 9.00 -9.07 27.20
CA ARG A 206 9.77 -10.31 27.27
C ARG A 206 9.85 -11.04 25.92
N SER A 207 9.17 -10.56 24.88
CA SER A 207 9.24 -11.19 23.55
C SER A 207 10.60 -10.93 22.88
N GLU A 208 10.97 -11.83 21.96
CA GLU A 208 12.17 -11.67 21.13
C GLU A 208 12.06 -10.48 20.17
N ASP A 209 10.84 -10.04 19.85
CA ASP A 209 10.56 -8.92 18.94
C ASP A 209 10.69 -7.55 19.62
N TYR A 210 10.61 -7.48 20.95
CA TYR A 210 10.62 -6.21 21.69
C TYR A 210 11.87 -5.34 21.46
N PRO A 211 13.10 -5.89 21.42
CA PRO A 211 14.30 -5.11 21.09
C PRO A 211 14.27 -4.51 19.68
N ALA A 212 13.76 -5.24 18.69
CA ALA A 212 13.64 -4.78 17.30
C ALA A 212 12.58 -3.68 17.18
N ALA A 213 11.41 -3.89 17.79
CA ALA A 213 10.34 -2.90 17.90
C ALA A 213 10.83 -1.59 18.55
N ARG A 214 11.61 -1.70 19.62
CA ARG A 214 12.21 -0.56 20.32
C ARG A 214 13.17 0.22 19.43
N GLN A 215 14.05 -0.47 18.72
CA GLN A 215 14.99 0.16 17.79
C GLN A 215 14.26 0.86 16.63
N PHE A 216 13.21 0.23 16.10
CA PHE A 216 12.39 0.80 15.04
C PHE A 216 11.64 2.05 15.52
N MET A 217 11.01 1.99 16.70
CA MET A 217 10.33 3.14 17.30
C MET A 217 11.27 4.33 17.49
N PHE A 218 12.54 4.12 17.90
CA PHE A 218 13.51 5.21 17.98
C PHE A 218 13.77 5.89 16.64
N LYS A 219 13.91 5.13 15.55
CA LYS A 219 14.10 5.69 14.20
C LYS A 219 12.90 6.53 13.78
N VAL A 220 11.70 6.03 13.99
CA VAL A 220 10.45 6.73 13.66
C VAL A 220 10.33 8.02 14.47
N VAL A 221 10.61 7.96 15.76
CA VAL A 221 10.57 9.15 16.63
C VAL A 221 11.60 10.20 16.23
N GLU A 222 12.83 9.79 15.90
CA GLU A 222 13.86 10.72 15.41
C GLU A 222 13.40 11.44 14.15
N GLN A 223 12.82 10.70 13.20
CA GLN A 223 12.26 11.26 11.98
C GLN A 223 11.10 12.24 12.26
N VAL A 224 10.15 11.84 13.12
CA VAL A 224 8.99 12.67 13.47
C VAL A 224 9.39 13.95 14.21
N ARG A 225 10.43 13.93 15.06
CA ARG A 225 10.92 15.13 15.76
C ARG A 225 11.61 16.13 14.84
N LEU A 226 12.26 15.65 13.78
CA LEU A 226 13.00 16.49 12.83
C LEU A 226 12.14 17.00 11.67
N MET A 227 10.96 16.40 11.46
CA MET A 227 10.02 16.77 10.41
C MET A 227 9.50 18.21 10.59
N PRO A 228 9.45 19.06 9.56
CA PRO A 228 8.78 20.36 9.62
C PRO A 228 7.29 20.23 9.98
N GLU A 229 6.69 21.26 10.58
CA GLU A 229 5.30 21.21 11.03
C GLU A 229 4.30 21.01 9.87
N GLU A 230 4.56 21.67 8.74
CA GLU A 230 3.74 21.52 7.54
C GLU A 230 3.77 20.08 7.03
N GLU A 231 4.95 19.47 6.94
CA GLU A 231 5.10 18.06 6.53
C GLU A 231 4.47 17.10 7.55
N TRP A 232 4.56 17.40 8.84
CA TRP A 232 3.97 16.59 9.90
C TRP A 232 2.43 16.54 9.81
N GLN A 233 1.78 17.66 9.57
CA GLN A 233 0.31 17.69 9.44
C GLN A 233 -0.18 16.86 8.25
N GLU A 234 0.61 16.76 7.18
CA GLU A 234 0.30 15.95 6.00
C GLU A 234 0.60 14.47 6.20
N ARG A 235 1.67 14.13 6.94
CA ARG A 235 2.21 12.76 7.00
C ARG A 235 2.00 12.03 8.32
N ARG A 236 1.42 12.66 9.34
CA ARG A 236 1.26 12.04 10.67
C ARG A 236 0.51 10.70 10.66
N GLU A 237 -0.51 10.57 9.80
CA GLU A 237 -1.29 9.34 9.66
C GLU A 237 -0.46 8.25 8.97
N GLU A 238 0.27 8.59 7.91
CA GLU A 238 1.23 7.71 7.22
C GLU A 238 2.30 7.19 8.19
N MET A 239 2.89 8.06 9.02
CA MET A 239 3.89 7.68 10.02
C MET A 239 3.33 6.75 11.09
N ALA A 240 2.07 6.95 11.49
CA ALA A 240 1.38 6.08 12.43
C ALA A 240 1.03 4.73 11.80
N GLU A 241 0.60 4.70 10.55
CA GLU A 241 0.35 3.47 9.80
C GLU A 241 1.62 2.65 9.60
N LEU A 242 2.72 3.30 9.20
CA LEU A 242 4.05 2.68 9.10
C LEU A 242 4.44 2.03 10.43
N LEU A 243 4.28 2.76 11.54
CA LEU A 243 4.62 2.26 12.86
C LEU A 243 3.74 1.09 13.29
N VAL A 244 2.43 1.17 13.11
CA VAL A 244 1.50 0.09 13.50
C VAL A 244 1.69 -1.15 12.61
N GLY A 245 1.97 -0.95 11.32
CA GLY A 245 2.24 -2.02 10.35
C GLY A 245 3.53 -2.78 10.67
N GLU A 246 4.65 -2.08 10.83
CA GLU A 246 5.97 -2.67 11.11
C GLU A 246 6.04 -3.33 12.49
N LEU A 247 5.23 -2.88 13.45
CA LEU A 247 5.09 -3.54 14.75
C LEU A 247 4.19 -4.80 14.69
N GLY A 248 3.66 -5.16 13.52
CA GLY A 248 2.79 -6.32 13.35
C GLY A 248 1.46 -6.20 14.08
N LEU A 249 1.02 -4.96 14.37
CA LEU A 249 -0.21 -4.69 15.13
C LEU A 249 -1.43 -4.59 14.21
N LEU A 250 -1.22 -4.57 12.89
CA LEU A 250 -2.27 -4.80 11.90
C LEU A 250 -2.43 -6.32 11.70
N ASP A 251 -3.69 -6.73 11.62
CA ASP A 251 -4.18 -8.10 11.50
C ASP A 251 -3.90 -8.66 10.08
N GLU A 252 -2.63 -8.63 9.64
CA GLU A 252 -2.16 -9.39 8.49
C GLU A 252 -0.82 -10.05 8.85
N PRO A 253 -0.78 -11.39 9.02
CA PRO A 253 0.48 -12.09 8.95
C PRO A 253 0.95 -12.00 7.49
N GLU A 254 1.86 -11.05 7.25
CA GLU A 254 2.67 -11.01 6.05
C GLU A 254 3.24 -12.42 5.85
N ALA A 255 3.00 -13.04 4.69
CA ALA A 255 3.66 -14.30 4.39
C ALA A 255 5.15 -13.99 4.40
N ALA A 256 5.89 -14.59 5.35
CA ALA A 256 7.30 -14.29 5.56
C ALA A 256 8.05 -14.30 4.22
N ALA A 257 8.31 -13.10 3.69
CA ALA A 257 9.05 -12.92 2.46
C ALA A 257 10.41 -13.59 2.66
N GLN A 258 10.88 -14.32 1.66
CA GLN A 258 12.25 -14.78 1.69
C GLN A 258 13.15 -13.54 1.72
N PRO A 259 14.21 -13.50 2.56
CA PRO A 259 15.10 -12.35 2.63
C PRO A 259 15.91 -12.26 1.33
N LYS A 260 15.33 -11.60 0.34
CA LYS A 260 15.89 -11.37 -0.99
C LYS A 260 15.90 -9.87 -1.30
N PRO A 261 16.84 -9.38 -2.14
CA PRO A 261 16.95 -7.96 -2.47
C PRO A 261 15.67 -7.35 -3.05
N TYR A 262 14.90 -8.12 -3.81
CA TYR A 262 13.60 -7.71 -4.34
C TYR A 262 12.54 -8.76 -4.03
N ASN A 263 11.29 -8.32 -3.94
CA ASN A 263 10.13 -9.18 -3.70
C ASN A 263 9.05 -8.97 -4.78
N TRP A 264 8.01 -9.79 -4.71
CA TRP A 264 6.92 -9.78 -5.68
C TRP A 264 6.26 -8.41 -5.79
N GLN A 265 6.06 -7.71 -4.66
CA GLN A 265 5.45 -6.38 -4.61
C GLN A 265 6.31 -5.34 -5.34
N ALA A 266 7.63 -5.35 -5.13
CA ALA A 266 8.55 -4.45 -5.82
C ALA A 266 8.52 -4.68 -7.33
N MET A 267 8.55 -5.95 -7.77
CA MET A 267 8.49 -6.29 -9.19
C MET A 267 7.12 -5.94 -9.80
N TYR A 268 6.02 -6.17 -9.07
CA TYR A 268 4.68 -5.75 -9.49
C TYR A 268 4.60 -4.23 -9.66
N ALA A 269 5.13 -3.45 -8.71
CA ALA A 269 5.15 -1.99 -8.81
C ALA A 269 5.94 -1.50 -10.04
N ILE A 270 7.07 -2.14 -10.35
CA ILE A 270 7.86 -1.82 -11.55
C ILE A 270 7.04 -2.11 -12.82
N PHE A 271 6.46 -3.31 -12.95
CA PHE A 271 5.83 -3.73 -14.21
C PHE A 271 4.40 -3.22 -14.40
N SER A 272 3.73 -2.78 -13.35
CA SER A 272 2.39 -2.19 -13.40
C SER A 272 2.40 -0.66 -13.52
N ASP A 273 3.57 -0.03 -13.44
CA ASP A 273 3.71 1.40 -13.61
C ASP A 273 3.38 1.85 -15.03
N LEU A 274 2.67 2.98 -15.14
CA LEU A 274 2.20 3.51 -16.41
C LEU A 274 3.33 3.80 -17.41
N GLY A 275 4.53 4.12 -16.94
CA GLY A 275 5.68 4.43 -17.80
C GLY A 275 6.64 3.25 -18.00
N ALA A 276 6.39 2.09 -17.38
CA ALA A 276 7.26 0.93 -17.48
C ALA A 276 7.36 0.35 -18.90
N PRO A 277 6.27 0.25 -19.69
CA PRO A 277 6.38 -0.23 -21.07
C PRO A 277 7.26 0.67 -21.95
N GLU A 278 7.10 1.98 -21.85
CA GLU A 278 7.92 2.96 -22.56
C GLU A 278 9.38 2.86 -22.13
N LEU A 279 9.63 2.73 -20.82
CA LEU A 279 10.98 2.55 -20.28
C LEU A 279 11.68 1.33 -20.88
N LEU A 280 10.99 0.18 -20.92
CA LEU A 280 11.51 -1.05 -21.52
C LEU A 280 11.81 -0.85 -23.01
N ARG A 281 10.93 -0.18 -23.76
CA ARG A 281 11.17 0.12 -25.19
C ARG A 281 12.39 1.03 -25.38
N ASP A 282 12.57 2.04 -24.53
CA ASP A 282 13.70 2.96 -24.59
C ASP A 282 15.02 2.28 -24.21
N MET A 283 15.02 1.42 -23.19
CA MET A 283 16.18 0.57 -22.87
C MET A 283 16.59 -0.32 -24.04
N LYS A 284 15.62 -0.93 -24.73
CA LYS A 284 15.89 -1.77 -25.91
C LYS A 284 16.57 -0.97 -27.02
N ARG A 285 16.07 0.24 -27.31
CA ARG A 285 16.65 1.13 -28.32
C ARG A 285 18.07 1.55 -27.96
N ALA A 286 18.28 2.06 -26.74
CA ALA A 286 19.58 2.55 -26.29
C ALA A 286 20.66 1.45 -26.37
N ARG A 287 20.30 0.21 -26.05
CA ARG A 287 21.24 -0.92 -26.11
C ARG A 287 21.49 -1.43 -27.53
N ALA A 288 20.52 -1.32 -28.44
CA ALA A 288 20.75 -1.62 -29.84
C ALA A 288 21.76 -0.65 -30.46
N THR A 289 21.62 0.65 -30.18
CA THR A 289 22.55 1.70 -30.64
C THR A 289 23.96 1.50 -30.09
N ALA A 290 24.10 1.18 -28.80
CA ALA A 290 25.42 0.92 -28.20
C ALA A 290 26.16 -0.28 -28.80
N VAL A 291 25.43 -1.30 -29.29
CA VAL A 291 26.02 -2.46 -29.95
C VAL A 291 26.47 -2.12 -31.37
N GLU A 292 25.70 -1.29 -32.10
CA GLU A 292 26.07 -0.80 -33.43
C GLU A 292 27.33 0.08 -33.37
N GLU A 293 27.38 1.04 -32.44
CA GLU A 293 28.55 1.92 -32.24
C GLU A 293 29.82 1.14 -31.84
N ALA A 294 29.67 0.07 -31.08
CA ALA A 294 30.79 -0.80 -30.69
C ALA A 294 31.27 -1.71 -31.83
N ALA A 295 30.44 -1.98 -32.84
CA ALA A 295 30.80 -2.79 -34.00
C ALA A 295 31.49 -1.98 -35.11
N GLU A 296 31.33 -0.65 -35.10
CA GLU A 296 31.98 0.29 -36.03
C GLU A 296 33.39 0.74 -35.57
N GLN A 297 33.80 0.39 -34.35
CA GLN A 297 35.12 0.67 -33.76
C GLN A 297 36.08 -0.52 -33.88
#